data_AF-A0A0C3MYF1-F1
#
_entry.id   AF-A0A0C3MYF1-F1
#
_cell.length_a   1.000
_cell.length_b   1.000
_cell.length_c   1.000
_cell.angle_alpha   90.00
_cell.angle_beta   90.00
_cell.angle_gamma   90.00
#
_symmetry.space_group_name_H-M   'P 1'
#
loop_
_entity.id
_entity.type
_entity.pdbx_description
1 polymer ?
#
loop_
_entity_poly.entity_id
_entity_poly.type
_entity_poly.pdbx_seq_one_letter_code
_entity_poly.pdbx_strand_id
1 'polypeptide(L)'
;MSFLPSTNHLLAADLWSENLQPLIKDLARHPTCGDRRRSHLMVYKTLPIPGPSGVLYPVSVRVYGFLERFSVGDFGNWDGDCAKAACAVQSLSISGVGNAGAWRNQLERLNLAATFASHVLKIPLPAIQFRHHIHMQRKVFTKAHHTTAAHANPPVNNGPQNVHLPKLPDYPWQWNGPLEILECNEDGTISPIHEVLLSWGDFVEIDAEFDLVIVRTHAMRTYLCVFLTCKQVLRLQTAQTAQHSSGRFPSPPTEVRRMRANTSTQDHDVLPLSEPNLSSATPPLSSQLASTSTM
;
A
#
# COMPACT_ATOMS: atom_id res chain seq x y z
N MET A 1 15.87 2.58 -12.20
CA MET A 1 14.44 2.92 -12.00
C MET A 1 13.85 3.28 -13.36
N SER A 2 12.90 2.50 -13.86
CA SER A 2 12.12 2.89 -15.05
C SER A 2 10.88 3.64 -14.58
N PHE A 3 10.89 4.97 -14.64
CA PHE A 3 9.64 5.70 -14.87
C PHE A 3 9.46 5.63 -16.38
N LEU A 4 8.70 4.67 -16.91
CA LEU A 4 8.44 4.65 -18.36
C LEU A 4 7.45 5.77 -18.66
N PRO A 5 7.85 6.86 -19.34
CA PRO A 5 6.90 7.79 -19.89
C PRO A 5 6.40 7.18 -21.21
N SER A 6 5.09 7.12 -21.38
CA SER A 6 4.51 7.00 -22.72
C SER A 6 5.06 8.13 -23.59
N THR A 7 5.41 7.83 -24.85
CA THR A 7 6.17 8.66 -25.80
C THR A 7 5.52 10.00 -26.19
N ASN A 8 4.43 10.41 -25.54
CA ASN A 8 3.70 11.66 -25.81
C ASN A 8 3.51 12.57 -24.57
N HIS A 9 4.23 12.37 -23.46
CA HIS A 9 3.97 13.13 -22.23
C HIS A 9 4.86 14.37 -22.06
N LEU A 10 4.29 15.55 -22.34
CA LEU A 10 4.75 16.84 -21.83
C LEU A 10 4.69 16.82 -20.29
N LEU A 11 5.84 16.75 -19.64
CA LEU A 11 5.97 17.13 -18.23
C LEU A 11 5.88 18.66 -18.13
N ALA A 12 4.66 19.17 -18.18
CA ALA A 12 4.37 20.55 -17.85
C ALA A 12 4.38 20.71 -16.32
N ALA A 13 5.31 21.52 -15.83
CA ALA A 13 5.38 22.00 -14.45
C ALA A 13 4.20 22.92 -14.06
N ASP A 14 3.24 23.13 -14.97
CA ASP A 14 2.23 24.19 -14.91
C ASP A 14 0.86 23.76 -14.34
N LEU A 15 0.71 22.51 -13.87
CA LEU A 15 -0.59 21.98 -13.41
C LEU A 15 -0.83 22.03 -11.89
N TRP A 16 0.02 22.71 -11.12
CA TRP A 16 -0.10 22.76 -9.66
C TRP A 16 -0.51 24.16 -9.20
N SER A 17 -1.80 24.50 -9.34
CA SER A 17 -2.32 25.79 -8.88
C SER A 17 -2.92 25.70 -7.47
N GLU A 18 -2.31 26.44 -6.54
CA GLU A 18 -2.85 27.09 -5.32
C GLU A 18 -3.66 26.30 -4.26
N ASN A 19 -4.20 25.12 -4.56
CA ASN A 19 -5.20 24.42 -3.71
C ASN A 19 -4.62 23.40 -2.71
N LEU A 20 -3.32 23.10 -2.77
CA LEU A 20 -2.72 22.17 -1.80
C LEU A 20 -2.52 22.79 -0.42
N GLN A 21 -2.29 24.10 -0.34
CA GLN A 21 -2.08 24.80 0.93
C GLN A 21 -3.30 24.72 1.87
N PRO A 22 -4.55 24.99 1.40
CA PRO A 22 -5.76 24.74 2.17
C PRO A 22 -5.90 23.26 2.57
N LEU A 23 -5.72 22.32 1.64
CA LEU A 23 -5.84 20.89 1.90
C LEU A 23 -4.87 20.40 3.00
N ILE A 24 -3.61 20.83 2.94
CA ILE A 24 -2.59 20.51 3.95
C ILE A 24 -2.94 21.13 5.30
N LYS A 25 -3.44 22.38 5.31
CA LYS A 25 -3.90 23.04 6.54
C LYS A 25 -5.09 22.33 7.15
N ASP A 26 -6.02 21.84 6.35
CA ASP A 26 -7.21 21.12 6.80
C ASP A 26 -6.87 19.70 7.28
N LEU A 27 -6.00 18.98 6.58
CA LEU A 27 -5.45 17.68 7.02
C LEU A 27 -4.68 17.80 8.35
N ALA A 28 -3.80 18.82 8.47
CA ALA A 28 -3.06 19.06 9.71
C ALA A 28 -3.94 19.51 10.88
N ARG A 29 -5.14 20.05 10.60
CA ARG A 29 -6.13 20.47 11.59
C ARG A 29 -7.22 19.43 11.85
N HIS A 30 -7.23 18.31 11.12
CA HIS A 30 -8.32 17.35 11.19
C HIS A 30 -8.39 16.72 12.60
N PRO A 31 -9.47 16.94 13.37
CA PRO A 31 -9.55 16.59 14.79
C PRO A 31 -9.52 15.08 15.06
N THR A 32 -9.71 14.25 14.04
CA THR A 32 -9.71 12.79 14.14
C THR A 32 -8.33 12.15 13.99
N CYS A 33 -7.27 12.91 13.66
CA CYS A 33 -5.91 12.35 13.57
C CYS A 33 -5.44 11.94 14.98
N GLY A 34 -5.58 10.66 15.31
CA GLY A 34 -5.39 10.11 16.65
C GLY A 34 -3.95 10.17 17.16
N ASP A 35 -2.98 10.39 16.28
CA ASP A 35 -1.57 10.63 16.64
C ASP A 35 -1.17 12.08 16.31
N ARG A 36 -1.39 12.99 17.26
CA ARG A 36 -0.99 14.41 17.13
C ARG A 36 0.53 14.60 16.97
N ARG A 37 1.35 13.56 17.21
CA ARG A 37 2.82 13.62 17.04
C ARG A 37 3.28 13.24 15.63
N ARG A 38 2.38 12.70 14.80
CA ARG A 38 2.67 12.31 13.41
C ARG A 38 1.50 12.70 12.52
N SER A 39 1.49 13.94 12.02
CA SER A 39 0.62 14.28 10.90
C SER A 39 1.21 13.67 9.63
N HIS A 40 0.69 12.51 9.27
CA HIS A 40 1.01 11.81 8.03
C HIS A 40 0.31 12.53 6.85
N LEU A 41 1.07 12.82 5.81
CA LEU A 41 0.63 13.39 4.55
C LEU A 41 1.10 12.46 3.44
N MET A 42 0.15 11.79 2.78
CA MET A 42 0.44 11.09 1.54
C MET A 42 0.56 12.13 0.41
N VAL A 43 1.47 11.93 -0.54
CA VAL A 43 1.63 12.82 -1.71
C VAL A 43 1.21 12.13 -3.00
N TYR A 44 0.53 12.91 -3.84
CA TYR A 44 -0.48 12.47 -4.80
C TYR A 44 -0.02 12.58 -6.26
N LYS A 45 -0.62 11.75 -7.12
CA LYS A 45 -0.78 12.07 -8.55
C LYS A 45 -2.27 12.06 -8.89
N THR A 46 -2.78 13.17 -9.40
CA THR A 46 -4.04 13.16 -10.14
C THR A 46 -3.79 12.55 -11.51
N LEU A 47 -4.46 11.43 -11.81
CA LEU A 47 -4.48 10.92 -13.18
C LEU A 47 -5.20 11.94 -14.08
N PRO A 48 -4.83 12.07 -15.36
CA PRO A 48 -5.50 12.97 -16.31
C PRO A 48 -6.90 12.49 -16.72
N ILE A 49 -7.54 11.65 -15.92
CA ILE A 49 -8.86 11.06 -16.18
C ILE A 49 -9.90 11.94 -15.45
N PRO A 50 -11.09 12.20 -16.03
CA PRO A 50 -12.19 12.89 -15.36
C PRO A 50 -12.80 11.97 -14.29
N GLY A 51 -12.03 11.64 -13.25
CA GLY A 51 -12.55 11.11 -11.99
C GLY A 51 -13.10 12.26 -11.14
N PRO A 52 -13.87 11.95 -10.09
CA PRO A 52 -14.29 12.97 -9.13
C PRO A 52 -13.05 13.70 -8.61
N SER A 53 -13.04 15.03 -8.80
CA SER A 53 -11.96 15.90 -8.37
C SER A 53 -11.66 15.65 -6.89
N GLY A 54 -10.39 15.36 -6.55
CA GLY A 54 -9.95 15.20 -5.16
C GLY A 54 -9.69 13.76 -4.68
N VAL A 55 -9.82 12.73 -5.52
CA VAL A 55 -9.39 11.36 -5.13
C VAL A 55 -7.86 11.29 -5.06
N LEU A 56 -7.37 10.75 -3.95
CA LEU A 56 -5.96 10.71 -3.59
C LEU A 56 -5.42 9.28 -3.79
N TYR A 57 -4.38 9.12 -4.60
CA TYR A 57 -3.73 7.83 -4.83
C TYR A 57 -2.33 7.79 -4.20
N PRO A 58 -1.99 6.72 -3.45
CA PRO A 58 -0.62 6.50 -3.01
C PRO A 58 0.33 6.36 -4.21
N VAL A 59 1.52 6.92 -4.07
CA VAL A 59 2.63 6.64 -5.00
C VAL A 59 3.48 5.53 -4.43
N SER A 60 3.47 4.38 -5.10
CA SER A 60 4.38 3.27 -4.82
C SER A 60 5.67 3.39 -5.63
N VAL A 61 6.79 3.00 -5.03
CA VAL A 61 8.11 2.92 -5.63
C VAL A 61 8.67 1.52 -5.44
N ARG A 62 9.35 1.02 -6.47
CA ARG A 62 10.06 -0.26 -6.41
C ARG A 62 11.52 -0.04 -6.09
N VAL A 63 11.97 -0.63 -4.99
CA VAL A 63 13.33 -0.53 -4.49
C VAL A 63 13.97 -1.91 -4.52
N TYR A 64 15.22 -2.00 -4.95
CA TYR A 64 15.96 -3.26 -5.05
C TYR A 64 17.16 -3.20 -4.13
N GLY A 65 17.47 -4.27 -3.43
CA GLY A 65 18.65 -4.35 -2.58
C GLY A 65 18.79 -5.71 -1.91
N PHE A 66 19.81 -5.85 -1.09
CA PHE A 66 20.07 -7.03 -0.30
C PHE A 66 19.49 -6.88 1.09
N LEU A 67 18.75 -7.89 1.56
CA LEU A 67 18.08 -7.91 2.85
C LEU A 67 19.10 -7.94 3.99
N GLU A 68 19.03 -6.98 4.92
CA GLU A 68 19.97 -6.85 6.04
C GLU A 68 19.33 -7.21 7.39
N ARG A 69 18.16 -6.66 7.68
CA ARG A 69 17.42 -6.96 8.92
C ARG A 69 15.95 -6.95 8.61
N PHE A 70 15.20 -7.86 9.19
CA PHE A 70 13.76 -7.91 8.96
C PHE A 70 13.00 -8.53 10.12
N SER A 71 11.76 -8.09 10.27
CA SER A 71 10.72 -8.59 11.15
C SER A 71 9.41 -8.37 10.38
N VAL A 72 9.09 -9.31 9.49
CA VAL A 72 7.99 -9.20 8.51
C VAL A 72 6.91 -10.25 8.67
N GLY A 73 6.97 -11.07 9.73
CA GLY A 73 5.87 -11.97 10.09
C GLY A 73 4.58 -11.18 10.33
N ASP A 74 3.45 -11.88 10.35
CA ASP A 74 2.10 -11.30 10.37
C ASP A 74 1.88 -10.21 11.42
N PHE A 75 2.56 -10.33 12.56
CA PHE A 75 2.48 -9.41 13.69
C PHE A 75 3.76 -8.60 13.93
N GLY A 76 4.74 -8.69 13.02
CA GLY A 76 6.00 -7.96 13.12
C GLY A 76 6.72 -8.19 14.46
N ASN A 77 6.94 -7.09 15.20
CA ASN A 77 7.55 -7.12 16.53
C ASN A 77 6.55 -7.13 17.70
N TRP A 78 5.27 -7.41 17.46
CA TRP A 78 4.27 -7.49 18.52
C TRP A 78 4.42 -8.77 19.34
N ASP A 79 4.38 -8.63 20.66
CA ASP A 79 4.57 -9.71 21.64
C ASP A 79 3.25 -10.23 22.24
N GLY A 80 2.11 -9.79 21.70
CA GLY A 80 0.79 -10.11 22.24
C GLY A 80 0.26 -9.11 23.28
N ASP A 81 1.07 -8.12 23.70
CA ASP A 81 0.63 -7.09 24.64
C ASP A 81 -0.26 -6.04 23.93
N CYS A 82 -1.54 -6.01 24.28
CA CYS A 82 -2.51 -5.04 23.75
C CYS A 82 -2.08 -3.59 23.99
N ALA A 83 -1.37 -3.29 25.08
CA ALA A 83 -0.89 -1.93 25.37
C ALA A 83 0.17 -1.47 24.35
N LYS A 84 0.88 -2.42 23.72
CA LYS A 84 1.92 -2.17 22.72
C LYS A 84 1.42 -2.24 21.28
N ALA A 85 0.13 -2.50 21.04
CA ALA A 85 -0.44 -2.58 19.69
C ALA A 85 -0.14 -1.32 18.84
N ALA A 86 -0.17 -0.13 19.44
CA ALA A 86 0.17 1.13 18.78
C ALA A 86 1.62 1.16 18.22
N CYS A 87 2.53 0.42 18.84
CA CYS A 87 3.96 0.39 18.53
C CYS A 87 4.34 -0.80 17.65
N ALA A 88 3.43 -1.76 17.46
CA ALA A 88 3.67 -2.93 16.64
C ALA A 88 3.93 -2.55 15.18
N VAL A 89 5.07 -2.98 14.67
CA VAL A 89 5.53 -2.72 13.31
C VAL A 89 6.13 -3.97 12.69
N GLN A 90 5.83 -4.16 11.42
CA GLN A 90 6.67 -4.94 10.51
C GLN A 90 7.80 -4.01 10.04
N SER A 91 9.02 -4.49 10.01
CA SER A 91 10.16 -3.69 9.59
C SER A 91 11.12 -4.50 8.74
N LEU A 92 11.76 -3.83 7.79
CA LEU A 92 12.87 -4.41 7.04
C LEU A 92 13.90 -3.35 6.70
N SER A 93 15.12 -3.77 6.44
CA SER A 93 16.23 -2.93 6.00
C SER A 93 16.92 -3.61 4.84
N ILE A 94 17.21 -2.84 3.79
CA ILE A 94 17.98 -3.29 2.63
C ILE A 94 19.21 -2.39 2.41
N SER A 95 20.23 -2.97 1.80
CA SER A 95 21.47 -2.30 1.45
C SER A 95 21.98 -2.70 0.07
N GLY A 96 22.96 -1.98 -0.46
CA GLY A 96 23.48 -2.18 -1.82
C GLY A 96 24.67 -3.13 -1.95
N VAL A 97 24.92 -4.02 -0.97
CA VAL A 97 26.13 -4.85 -0.84
C VAL A 97 26.76 -5.21 -2.20
N GLY A 98 28.03 -4.84 -2.41
CA GLY A 98 28.78 -5.16 -3.63
C GLY A 98 28.52 -4.28 -4.87
N ASN A 99 27.45 -3.47 -4.89
CA ASN A 99 27.13 -2.60 -6.03
C ASN A 99 26.79 -1.15 -5.60
N ALA A 100 27.82 -0.44 -5.12
CA ALA A 100 27.69 0.93 -4.61
C ALA A 100 27.15 1.93 -5.66
N GLY A 101 27.43 1.71 -6.94
CA GLY A 101 26.99 2.60 -8.03
C GLY A 101 25.47 2.54 -8.27
N ALA A 102 24.94 1.33 -8.49
CA ALA A 102 23.49 1.15 -8.69
C ALA A 102 22.71 1.56 -7.44
N TRP A 103 23.21 1.19 -6.27
CA TRP A 103 22.62 1.54 -4.99
C TRP A 103 22.58 3.06 -4.75
N ARG A 104 23.68 3.77 -5.01
CA ARG A 104 23.73 5.23 -4.89
C ARG A 104 22.70 5.90 -5.80
N ASN A 105 22.54 5.45 -7.04
CA ASN A 105 21.53 5.98 -7.94
C ASN A 105 20.12 5.82 -7.34
N GLN A 106 19.80 4.66 -6.76
CA GLN A 106 18.50 4.47 -6.12
C GLN A 106 18.27 5.44 -4.96
N LEU A 107 19.27 5.60 -4.09
CA LEU A 107 19.22 6.53 -2.97
C LEU A 107 19.07 7.99 -3.43
N GLU A 108 19.82 8.41 -4.44
CA GLU A 108 19.72 9.75 -5.04
C GLU A 108 18.31 10.02 -5.57
N ARG A 109 17.69 9.04 -6.24
CA ARG A 109 16.32 9.18 -6.76
C ARG A 109 15.28 9.27 -5.65
N LEU A 110 15.42 8.48 -4.58
CA LEU A 110 14.53 8.58 -3.41
C LEU A 110 14.70 9.92 -2.69
N ASN A 111 15.93 10.42 -2.54
CA ASN A 111 16.18 11.74 -1.95
C ASN A 111 15.68 12.88 -2.85
N LEU A 112 15.77 12.74 -4.18
CA LEU A 112 15.18 13.69 -5.12
C LEU A 112 13.66 13.75 -4.96
N ALA A 113 12.99 12.60 -4.82
CA ALA A 113 11.55 12.56 -4.55
C ALA A 113 11.19 13.22 -3.20
N ALA A 114 11.96 12.96 -2.14
CA ALA A 114 11.77 13.63 -0.85
C ALA A 114 11.96 15.16 -0.94
N THR A 115 12.98 15.60 -1.68
CA THR A 115 13.27 17.02 -1.92
C THR A 115 12.14 17.68 -2.72
N PHE A 116 11.66 17.01 -3.77
CA PHE A 116 10.50 17.45 -4.53
C PHE A 116 9.27 17.62 -3.64
N ALA A 117 8.95 16.63 -2.80
CA ALA A 117 7.83 16.73 -1.86
C ALA A 117 8.00 17.92 -0.89
N SER A 118 9.20 18.12 -0.34
CA SER A 118 9.51 19.27 0.50
C SER A 118 9.24 20.62 -0.18
N HIS A 119 9.67 20.77 -1.45
CA HIS A 119 9.42 21.97 -2.23
C HIS A 119 7.93 22.21 -2.51
N VAL A 120 7.21 21.17 -2.94
CA VAL A 120 5.76 21.25 -3.22
C VAL A 120 4.98 21.64 -1.96
N LEU A 121 5.33 21.05 -0.82
CA LEU A 121 4.65 21.30 0.45
C LEU A 121 5.07 22.62 1.12
N LYS A 122 6.19 23.22 0.67
CA LYS A 122 6.83 24.37 1.31
C LYS A 122 7.19 24.09 2.78
N ILE A 123 7.61 22.86 3.08
CA ILE A 123 8.03 22.42 4.43
C ILE A 123 9.49 21.98 4.34
N PRO A 124 10.40 22.51 5.18
CA PRO A 124 11.83 22.22 5.04
C PRO A 124 12.14 20.74 5.32
N LEU A 125 13.02 20.17 4.50
CA LEU A 125 13.62 18.86 4.69
C LEU A 125 15.00 19.03 5.34
N PRO A 126 15.21 18.61 6.60
CA PRO A 126 16.39 19.01 7.37
C PRO A 126 17.69 18.32 6.93
N ALA A 127 17.62 17.16 6.26
CA ALA A 127 18.77 16.41 5.80
C ALA A 127 18.42 15.41 4.68
N ILE A 128 19.46 14.87 4.04
CA ILE A 128 19.38 13.66 3.21
C ILE A 128 18.75 12.53 4.02
N GLN A 129 17.64 11.98 3.53
CA GLN A 129 16.82 10.99 4.22
C GLN A 129 17.38 9.56 4.05
N PHE A 130 17.83 9.23 2.84
CA PHE A 130 18.30 7.89 2.49
C PHE A 130 19.81 7.92 2.23
N ARG A 131 20.61 7.23 3.05
CA ARG A 131 22.08 7.31 2.98
C ARG A 131 22.77 6.01 2.59
N HIS A 132 22.84 5.04 3.51
CA HIS A 132 23.63 3.82 3.31
C HIS A 132 22.74 2.58 3.23
N HIS A 133 21.69 2.56 4.04
CA HIS A 133 20.64 1.55 4.05
C HIS A 133 19.29 2.26 3.87
N ILE A 134 18.31 1.50 3.40
CA ILE A 134 16.92 1.93 3.37
C ILE A 134 16.18 1.12 4.41
N HIS A 135 15.64 1.81 5.41
CA HIS A 135 14.79 1.23 6.43
C HIS A 135 13.33 1.49 6.08
N MET A 136 12.51 0.44 6.16
CA MET A 136 11.07 0.52 5.89
C MET A 136 10.29 -0.05 7.07
N GLN A 137 9.16 0.56 7.37
CA GLN A 137 8.28 0.13 8.45
C GLN A 137 6.83 0.18 8.00
N ARG A 138 6.06 -0.83 8.39
CA ARG A 138 4.60 -0.87 8.24
C ARG A 138 3.98 -1.11 9.60
N LYS A 139 2.95 -0.34 9.94
CA LYS A 139 2.17 -0.60 11.16
C LYS A 139 1.46 -1.93 11.05
N VAL A 140 1.49 -2.73 12.11
CA VAL A 140 0.73 -3.99 12.19
C VAL A 140 -0.74 -3.68 12.48
N PHE A 141 -0.98 -2.70 13.36
CA PHE A 141 -2.32 -2.28 13.73
C PHE A 141 -2.54 -0.80 13.39
N THR A 142 -3.73 -0.48 12.90
CA THR A 142 -4.25 0.89 12.77
C THR A 142 -5.39 1.09 13.75
N LYS A 143 -5.59 2.34 14.18
CA LYS A 143 -6.73 2.69 15.03
C LYS A 143 -7.92 2.94 14.11
N ALA A 144 -8.99 2.15 14.26
CA ALA A 144 -10.25 2.44 13.60
C ALA A 144 -10.72 3.81 14.08
N HIS A 145 -10.83 4.77 13.16
CA HIS A 145 -11.58 5.98 13.43
C HIS A 145 -13.04 5.57 13.59
N HIS A 146 -13.77 6.20 14.52
CA HIS A 146 -15.21 5.98 14.72
C HIS A 146 -15.98 6.44 13.48
N THR A 147 -15.86 5.72 12.37
CA THR A 147 -16.79 5.81 11.26
C THR A 147 -17.99 5.02 11.73
N THR A 148 -19.11 5.71 11.89
CA THR A 148 -20.41 5.23 12.40
C THR A 148 -21.07 4.15 11.51
N ALA A 149 -20.29 3.45 10.69
CA ALA A 149 -20.75 2.37 9.84
C ALA A 149 -20.76 1.06 10.65
N ALA A 150 -21.95 0.46 10.72
CA ALA A 150 -22.23 -0.77 11.46
C ALA A 150 -21.16 -1.85 11.26
N HIS A 151 -20.66 -2.35 12.39
CA HIS A 151 -19.62 -3.36 12.51
C HIS A 151 -19.91 -4.63 11.71
N ALA A 152 -19.36 -4.72 10.49
CA ALA A 152 -18.95 -6.01 9.96
C ALA A 152 -17.65 -6.38 10.69
N ASN A 153 -17.76 -7.19 11.75
CA ASN A 153 -16.57 -7.81 12.33
C ASN A 153 -15.80 -8.50 11.20
N PRO A 154 -14.47 -8.31 11.09
CA PRO A 154 -13.70 -9.13 10.16
C PRO A 154 -14.02 -10.60 10.47
N PRO A 155 -14.10 -11.49 9.46
CA PRO A 155 -14.33 -12.89 9.70
C PRO A 155 -13.18 -13.41 10.57
N VAL A 156 -13.41 -13.46 11.88
CA VAL A 156 -12.49 -14.09 12.82
C VAL A 156 -12.52 -15.55 12.41
N ASN A 157 -11.42 -16.00 11.80
CA ASN A 157 -11.27 -17.36 11.34
C ASN A 157 -11.15 -18.26 12.58
N ASN A 158 -12.30 -18.55 13.21
CA ASN A 158 -12.47 -19.39 14.41
C ASN A 158 -12.22 -20.87 14.11
N GLY A 159 -11.40 -21.18 13.11
CA GLY A 159 -10.99 -22.54 12.83
C GLY A 159 -10.24 -23.11 14.04
N PRO A 160 -10.50 -24.38 14.41
CA PRO A 160 -9.88 -25.02 15.58
C PRO A 160 -8.34 -25.16 15.51
N GLN A 161 -7.72 -24.80 14.38
CA GLN A 161 -6.27 -24.79 14.20
C GLN A 161 -5.59 -23.53 14.76
N ASN A 162 -6.35 -22.52 15.16
CA ASN A 162 -5.84 -21.20 15.56
C ASN A 162 -5.74 -21.01 17.09
N VAL A 163 -5.69 -22.09 17.88
CA VAL A 163 -5.63 -22.03 19.36
C VAL A 163 -4.37 -21.30 19.88
N HIS A 164 -3.31 -21.25 19.07
CA HIS A 164 -2.04 -20.61 19.44
C HIS A 164 -1.90 -19.16 18.95
N LEU A 165 -2.86 -18.61 18.21
CA LEU A 165 -2.78 -17.22 17.78
C LEU A 165 -3.00 -16.30 18.98
N PRO A 166 -2.11 -15.32 19.22
CA PRO A 166 -2.30 -14.35 20.29
C PRO A 166 -3.63 -13.63 20.10
N LYS A 167 -4.36 -13.45 21.20
CA LYS A 167 -5.63 -12.71 21.19
C LYS A 167 -5.38 -11.32 20.61
N LEU A 168 -5.97 -11.04 19.45
CA LEU A 168 -5.84 -9.74 18.80
C LEU A 168 -6.26 -8.61 19.75
N PRO A 169 -5.62 -7.43 19.67
CA PRO A 169 -5.99 -6.31 20.50
C PRO A 169 -7.45 -5.93 20.24
N ASP A 170 -8.19 -5.71 21.31
CA ASP A 170 -9.59 -5.32 21.23
C ASP A 170 -9.72 -3.91 20.58
N TYR A 171 -10.96 -3.52 20.29
CA TYR A 171 -11.30 -2.18 19.81
C TYR A 171 -10.55 -1.09 20.62
N PRO A 172 -9.94 -0.08 19.98
CA PRO A 172 -10.13 0.38 18.59
C PRO A 172 -9.11 -0.12 17.57
N TRP A 173 -8.35 -1.18 17.85
CA TRP A 173 -7.30 -1.63 16.96
C TRP A 173 -7.83 -2.53 15.83
N GLN A 174 -7.35 -2.29 14.62
CA GLN A 174 -7.60 -3.11 13.44
C GLN A 174 -6.25 -3.63 12.91
N TRP A 175 -6.16 -4.94 12.67
CA TRP A 175 -4.98 -5.52 12.03
C TRP A 175 -4.93 -5.14 10.56
N ASN A 176 -3.76 -4.70 10.09
CA ASN A 176 -3.54 -4.24 8.72
C ASN A 176 -3.36 -5.40 7.72
N GLY A 177 -3.47 -6.64 8.18
CA GLY A 177 -3.26 -7.84 7.37
C GLY A 177 -1.78 -8.22 7.20
N PRO A 178 -1.51 -9.41 6.61
CA PRO A 178 -0.15 -9.90 6.41
C PRO A 178 0.62 -9.01 5.44
N LEU A 179 1.95 -9.11 5.44
CA LEU A 179 2.78 -8.53 4.39
C LEU A 179 2.89 -9.56 3.26
N GLU A 180 2.65 -9.15 2.02
CA GLU A 180 2.77 -10.09 0.90
C GLU A 180 4.25 -10.35 0.61
N ILE A 181 4.67 -11.61 0.76
CA ILE A 181 6.03 -12.06 0.50
C ILE A 181 5.97 -13.08 -0.63
N LEU A 182 6.69 -12.78 -1.70
CA LEU A 182 6.69 -13.52 -2.95
C LEU A 182 8.11 -13.97 -3.30
N GLU A 183 8.20 -15.00 -4.12
CA GLU A 183 9.43 -15.47 -4.75
C GLU A 183 9.28 -15.47 -6.27
N CYS A 184 10.32 -15.02 -6.96
CA CYS A 184 10.50 -15.24 -8.38
C CYS A 184 11.25 -16.57 -8.60
N ASN A 185 10.55 -17.57 -9.10
CA ASN A 185 11.11 -18.87 -9.41
C ASN A 185 12.04 -18.82 -10.64
N GLU A 186 12.82 -19.89 -10.86
CA GLU A 186 13.75 -20.00 -12.00
C GLU A 186 13.06 -19.94 -13.37
N ASP A 187 11.80 -20.39 -13.44
CA ASP A 187 10.95 -20.32 -14.63
C ASP A 187 10.31 -18.93 -14.85
N GLY A 188 10.59 -17.98 -13.97
CA GLY A 188 10.04 -16.63 -13.97
C GLY A 188 8.63 -16.52 -13.41
N THR A 189 8.05 -17.60 -12.88
CA THR A 189 6.77 -17.54 -12.18
C THR A 189 6.94 -16.87 -10.82
N ILE A 190 5.87 -16.22 -10.33
CA ILE A 190 5.85 -15.57 -9.03
C ILE A 190 4.88 -16.33 -8.13
N SER A 191 5.36 -16.78 -6.96
CA SER A 191 4.55 -17.52 -6.00
C SER A 191 4.69 -16.95 -4.58
N PRO A 192 3.65 -17.03 -3.73
CA PRO A 192 3.74 -16.63 -2.34
C PRO A 192 4.68 -17.56 -1.56
N ILE A 193 5.46 -16.99 -0.64
CA ILE A 193 6.34 -17.70 0.27
C ILE A 193 6.13 -17.23 1.71
N HIS A 194 6.50 -18.08 2.68
CA HIS A 194 6.46 -17.75 4.10
C HIS A 194 7.75 -16.98 4.49
N GLU A 195 7.67 -16.04 5.44
CA GLU A 195 8.80 -15.22 5.87
C GLU A 195 10.00 -16.03 6.39
N VAL A 196 9.78 -17.26 6.87
CA VAL A 196 10.86 -18.15 7.34
C VAL A 196 11.82 -18.57 6.23
N LEU A 197 11.41 -18.41 4.97
CA LEU A 197 12.26 -18.69 3.82
C LEU A 197 13.19 -17.52 3.49
N LEU A 198 12.89 -16.29 3.96
CA LEU A 198 13.78 -15.15 3.75
C LEU A 198 15.05 -15.30 4.57
N SER A 199 16.18 -14.89 3.99
CA SER A 199 17.49 -14.92 4.63
C SER A 199 18.20 -13.58 4.52
N TRP A 200 19.12 -13.35 5.46
CA TRP A 200 20.08 -12.26 5.33
C TRP A 200 20.89 -12.40 4.04
N GLY A 201 20.98 -11.32 3.27
CA GLY A 201 21.68 -11.30 1.98
C GLY A 201 20.84 -11.74 0.78
N ASP A 202 19.55 -12.07 0.96
CA ASP A 202 18.65 -12.29 -0.17
C ASP A 202 18.52 -11.00 -1.00
N PHE A 203 18.58 -11.13 -2.33
CA PHE A 203 18.32 -10.01 -3.23
C PHE A 203 16.82 -9.89 -3.47
N VAL A 204 16.26 -8.72 -3.16
CA VAL A 204 14.82 -8.49 -3.14
C VAL A 204 14.44 -7.25 -3.96
N GLU A 205 13.26 -7.31 -4.58
CA GLU A 205 12.48 -6.15 -5.04
C GLU A 205 11.41 -5.86 -3.98
N ILE A 206 11.27 -4.61 -3.57
CA ILE A 206 10.31 -4.19 -2.55
C ILE A 206 9.42 -3.10 -3.15
N ASP A 207 8.10 -3.32 -3.10
CA ASP A 207 7.13 -2.27 -3.37
C ASP A 207 6.86 -1.48 -2.09
N ALA A 208 7.11 -0.17 -2.13
CA ALA A 208 7.04 0.70 -0.97
C ALA A 208 6.30 2.00 -1.29
N GLU A 209 5.53 2.50 -0.34
CA GLU A 209 4.88 3.80 -0.42
C GLU A 209 5.64 4.85 0.39
N PHE A 210 5.63 6.10 -0.09
CA PHE A 210 6.11 7.23 0.71
C PHE A 210 5.10 7.59 1.79
N ASP A 211 5.59 7.69 3.03
CA ASP A 211 4.85 8.25 4.15
C ASP A 211 5.54 9.55 4.58
N LEU A 212 4.93 10.70 4.30
CA LEU A 212 5.50 11.99 4.65
C LEU A 212 4.92 12.45 5.98
N VAL A 213 5.77 12.68 6.97
CA VAL A 213 5.33 13.10 8.30
C VAL A 213 5.77 14.53 8.53
N ILE A 214 4.82 15.42 8.76
CA ILE A 214 5.12 16.78 9.21
C ILE A 214 5.37 16.73 10.71
N VAL A 215 6.57 17.09 11.13
CA VAL A 215 6.95 17.12 12.54
C VAL A 215 7.07 18.56 13.00
N ARG A 216 6.48 18.88 14.16
CA ARG A 216 6.57 20.19 14.81
C ARG A 216 7.44 20.08 16.05
N THR A 217 8.51 20.87 16.09
CA THR A 217 9.40 21.00 17.25
C THR A 217 8.76 21.83 18.37
N HIS A 218 9.31 21.74 19.58
CA HIS A 218 8.96 22.62 20.69
C HIS A 218 9.17 24.11 20.37
N ALA A 219 10.15 24.44 19.52
CA ALA A 219 10.38 25.81 19.03
C ALA A 219 9.39 26.25 17.93
N MET A 220 8.27 25.53 17.77
CA MET A 220 7.24 25.74 16.74
C MET A 220 7.75 25.67 15.29
N ARG A 221 8.98 25.21 15.05
CA ARG A 221 9.49 24.94 13.71
C ARG A 221 8.90 23.64 13.19
N THR A 222 8.45 23.65 11.94
CA THR A 222 7.96 22.48 11.22
C THR A 222 9.02 21.96 10.27
N TYR A 223 9.11 20.64 10.12
CA TYR A 223 9.97 20.00 9.15
C TYR A 223 9.32 18.73 8.62
N LEU A 224 9.74 18.32 7.43
CA LEU A 224 9.26 17.12 6.77
C LEU A 224 10.17 15.94 7.13
N CYS A 225 9.59 14.83 7.54
CA CYS A 225 10.23 13.52 7.59
C CYS A 225 9.65 12.66 6.47
N VAL A 226 10.50 11.89 5.79
CA VAL A 226 10.06 11.00 4.71
C VAL A 226 10.39 9.58 5.09
N PHE A 227 9.37 8.75 5.22
CA PHE A 227 9.48 7.33 5.51
C PHE A 227 9.01 6.51 4.31
N LEU A 228 9.39 5.23 4.31
CA LEU A 228 8.92 4.25 3.34
C LEU A 228 8.15 3.14 4.07
N THR A 229 6.93 2.90 3.60
CA THR A 229 6.07 1.81 4.08
C THR A 229 6.12 0.67 3.09
N CYS A 230 6.61 -0.50 3.52
CA CYS A 230 6.64 -1.69 2.70
C CYS A 230 5.23 -2.24 2.47
N LYS A 231 4.90 -2.60 1.22
CA LYS A 231 3.63 -3.26 0.83
C LYS A 231 3.83 -4.71 0.46
N GLN A 232 4.90 -4.99 -0.28
CA GLN A 232 5.18 -6.29 -0.85
C GLN A 232 6.70 -6.49 -0.94
N VAL A 233 7.15 -7.71 -0.69
CA VAL A 233 8.54 -8.13 -0.85
C VAL A 233 8.58 -9.26 -1.86
N LEU A 234 9.34 -9.10 -2.94
CA LEU A 234 9.60 -10.12 -3.93
C LEU A 234 11.07 -10.56 -3.84
N ARG A 235 11.31 -11.79 -3.40
CA ARG A 235 12.63 -12.41 -3.44
C ARG A 235 12.99 -12.75 -4.88
N LEU A 236 14.06 -12.14 -5.37
CA LEU A 236 14.59 -12.37 -6.72
C LEU A 236 15.71 -13.39 -6.73
N GLN A 237 16.51 -13.45 -5.67
CA GLN A 237 17.63 -14.38 -5.55
C GLN A 237 17.93 -14.66 -4.08
N THR A 238 18.27 -15.91 -3.76
CA THR A 238 18.73 -16.29 -2.43
C THR A 238 20.17 -15.85 -2.17
N ALA A 239 20.53 -15.62 -0.91
CA ALA A 239 21.87 -15.22 -0.49
C ALA A 239 22.97 -16.19 -0.97
N GLN A 240 22.67 -17.49 -1.00
CA GLN A 240 23.61 -18.53 -1.44
C GLN A 240 24.02 -18.34 -2.90
N THR A 241 23.04 -18.12 -3.79
CA THR A 241 23.30 -17.93 -5.22
C THR A 241 24.01 -16.59 -5.50
N ALA A 242 23.75 -15.57 -4.69
CA ALA A 242 24.37 -14.25 -4.84
C ALA A 242 25.89 -14.26 -4.52
N GLN A 243 26.34 -15.11 -3.60
CA GLN A 243 27.77 -15.19 -3.25
C GLN A 243 28.58 -15.88 -4.36
N HIS A 244 28.04 -16.92 -4.98
CA HIS A 244 28.75 -17.69 -6.00
C HIS A 244 28.95 -16.96 -7.33
N SER A 245 28.11 -15.97 -7.65
CA SER A 245 28.21 -15.19 -8.89
C SER A 245 29.32 -14.13 -8.88
N SER A 246 29.90 -13.81 -7.72
CA SER A 246 30.94 -12.78 -7.61
C SER A 246 32.31 -13.17 -8.19
N GLY A 247 32.49 -14.41 -8.66
CA GLY A 247 33.77 -14.91 -9.20
C GLY A 247 33.76 -15.56 -10.59
N ARG A 248 32.61 -15.73 -11.26
CA ARG A 248 32.54 -16.33 -12.60
C ARG A 248 31.63 -15.50 -13.51
N PHE A 249 32.10 -15.31 -14.76
CA PHE A 249 31.50 -14.50 -15.82
C PHE A 249 29.97 -14.58 -15.90
N PRO A 250 29.30 -13.47 -16.28
CA PRO A 250 27.85 -13.34 -16.21
C PRO A 250 27.17 -14.34 -17.15
N SER A 251 26.25 -15.15 -16.60
CA SER A 251 25.16 -15.72 -17.36
C SER A 251 24.33 -14.58 -17.97
N PRO A 252 23.72 -14.78 -19.16
CA PRO A 252 22.90 -13.75 -19.79
C PRO A 252 21.80 -13.28 -18.83
N PRO A 253 21.43 -11.99 -18.86
CA PRO A 253 20.45 -11.44 -17.93
C PRO A 253 19.12 -12.18 -18.11
N THR A 254 18.65 -12.84 -17.05
CA THR A 254 17.30 -13.38 -17.00
C THR A 254 16.34 -12.20 -17.17
N GLU A 255 15.69 -12.13 -18.32
CA GLU A 255 14.68 -11.11 -18.59
C GLU A 255 13.48 -11.40 -17.68
N VAL A 256 13.36 -10.62 -16.60
CA VAL A 256 12.23 -10.72 -15.67
C VAL A 256 10.98 -10.29 -16.40
N ARG A 257 10.25 -11.26 -16.94
CA ARG A 257 8.98 -11.05 -17.66
C ARG A 257 7.89 -10.75 -16.64
N ARG A 258 7.76 -9.48 -16.25
CA ARG A 258 6.74 -9.04 -15.29
C ARG A 258 5.33 -9.35 -15.78
N MET A 259 4.62 -10.20 -15.05
CA MET A 259 3.15 -10.21 -15.04
C MET A 259 2.68 -8.95 -14.33
N ARG A 260 2.03 -8.03 -15.06
CA ARG A 260 1.20 -7.01 -14.41
C ARG A 260 0.00 -7.76 -13.83
N ALA A 261 -0.16 -7.72 -12.51
CA ALA A 261 -1.43 -8.08 -11.89
C ALA A 261 -2.45 -7.01 -12.29
N ASN A 262 -3.06 -7.19 -13.44
CA ASN A 262 -4.36 -6.59 -13.69
C ASN A 262 -5.30 -7.39 -12.78
N THR A 263 -5.64 -6.85 -11.60
CA THR A 263 -6.85 -7.26 -10.91
C THR A 263 -7.98 -7.10 -11.91
N SER A 264 -8.43 -8.20 -12.52
CA SER A 264 -9.64 -8.20 -13.33
C SER A 264 -10.76 -7.85 -12.38
N THR A 265 -11.24 -6.61 -12.46
CA THR A 265 -12.56 -6.26 -11.96
C THR A 265 -13.49 -7.27 -12.59
N GLN A 266 -13.99 -8.19 -11.76
CA GLN A 266 -14.99 -9.17 -12.14
C GLN A 266 -16.19 -8.35 -12.60
N ASP A 267 -16.41 -8.29 -13.92
CA ASP A 267 -17.62 -7.74 -14.50
C ASP A 267 -18.79 -8.50 -13.85
N HIS A 268 -19.59 -7.78 -13.08
CA HIS A 268 -20.87 -8.28 -12.65
C HIS A 268 -21.71 -8.50 -13.90
N ASP A 269 -21.99 -9.76 -14.20
CA ASP A 269 -23.03 -10.17 -15.12
C ASP A 269 -24.32 -9.41 -14.79
N VAL A 270 -24.63 -8.44 -15.64
CA VAL A 270 -25.94 -7.81 -15.72
C VAL A 270 -26.88 -8.88 -16.25
N LEU A 271 -27.68 -9.46 -15.36
CA LEU A 271 -28.81 -10.30 -15.74
C LEU A 271 -29.73 -9.50 -16.70
N PRO A 272 -30.08 -10.04 -17.87
CA PRO A 272 -31.02 -9.37 -18.76
C PRO A 272 -32.41 -9.38 -18.12
N LEU A 273 -32.96 -8.17 -17.93
CA LEU A 273 -34.37 -7.93 -17.64
C LEU A 273 -35.20 -8.61 -18.75
N SER A 274 -35.98 -9.62 -18.39
CA SER A 274 -36.94 -10.24 -19.30
C SER A 274 -38.13 -9.31 -19.49
N GLU A 275 -38.39 -8.91 -20.73
CA GLU A 275 -39.60 -8.18 -21.12
C GLU A 275 -40.85 -9.05 -20.91
N PRO A 276 -41.97 -8.49 -20.40
CA PRO A 276 -43.23 -9.20 -20.32
C PRO A 276 -43.91 -9.21 -21.70
N ASN A 277 -44.04 -10.41 -22.28
CA ASN A 277 -44.85 -10.66 -23.47
C ASN A 277 -46.33 -10.34 -23.20
N LEU A 278 -46.83 -9.33 -23.91
CA LEU A 278 -48.26 -9.08 -24.14
C LEU A 278 -48.77 -10.10 -25.18
N SER A 279 -49.50 -11.12 -24.75
CA SER A 279 -50.36 -11.90 -25.64
C SER A 279 -51.80 -11.87 -25.14
N SER A 280 -52.61 -11.13 -25.87
CA SER A 280 -54.07 -11.07 -25.83
C SER A 280 -54.69 -12.43 -26.17
N ALA A 281 -55.48 -12.98 -25.26
CA ALA A 281 -56.55 -13.91 -25.59
C ALA A 281 -57.67 -13.83 -24.54
N THR A 282 -58.88 -13.57 -25.03
CA THR A 282 -60.17 -13.43 -24.34
C THR A 282 -61.12 -14.45 -24.99
N PRO A 283 -62.30 -14.78 -24.42
CA PRO A 283 -62.67 -15.36 -23.13
C PRO A 283 -63.41 -16.73 -23.36
N PRO A 284 -64.35 -17.29 -22.54
CA PRO A 284 -65.57 -16.67 -22.00
C PRO A 284 -66.03 -17.05 -20.55
N LEU A 285 -66.89 -16.16 -20.02
CA LEU A 285 -68.06 -16.33 -19.14
C LEU A 285 -68.02 -17.29 -17.93
N SER A 286 -68.35 -16.78 -16.74
CA SER A 286 -69.74 -16.83 -16.18
C SER A 286 -69.80 -16.32 -14.72
N SER A 287 -70.82 -15.49 -14.41
CA SER A 287 -71.60 -15.39 -13.14
C SER A 287 -70.86 -15.17 -11.80
N GLN A 288 -71.28 -14.37 -10.82
CA GLN A 288 -72.60 -13.86 -10.41
C GLN A 288 -72.42 -12.88 -9.21
N LEU A 289 -73.33 -11.89 -9.12
CA LEU A 289 -74.05 -11.36 -7.94
C LEU A 289 -73.39 -10.61 -6.76
N ALA A 290 -74.14 -9.56 -6.36
CA ALA A 290 -74.29 -8.86 -5.06
C ALA A 290 -73.29 -7.73 -4.74
N SER A 291 -73.64 -6.43 -4.86
CA SER A 291 -74.55 -5.62 -4.00
C SER A 291 -74.01 -5.45 -2.57
N THR A 292 -73.46 -4.31 -2.15
CA THR A 292 -74.16 -3.18 -1.47
C THR A 292 -73.08 -2.13 -1.07
N SER A 293 -73.19 -0.83 -1.38
CA SER A 293 -73.69 0.28 -0.52
C SER A 293 -73.26 0.14 0.96
N THR A 294 -72.66 1.12 1.65
CA THR A 294 -73.00 2.55 1.71
C THR A 294 -71.96 3.29 2.58
N MET A 295 -71.77 4.58 2.27
CA MET A 295 -71.17 5.70 3.06
C MET A 295 -69.68 5.68 3.41
#